data_AF-A0A4R0EQZ7-F1
#
_entry.id   AF-A0A4R0EQZ7-F1
#
_cell.length_a   1.000
_cell.length_b   1.000
_cell.length_c   1.000
_cell.angle_alpha   90.00
_cell.angle_beta   90.00
_cell.angle_gamma   90.00
#
_symmetry.space_group_name_H-M   'P 1'
#
loop_
_entity.id
_entity.type
_entity.pdbx_description
1 polymer ?
#
loop_
_entity_poly.entity_id
_entity_poly.type
_entity_poly.pdbx_seq_one_letter_code
_entity_poly.pdbx_strand_id
1 'polypeptide(L)' 'MGCQQSIKPQALVIPANLKQPCPDLLKLESGQGKEILRVMVDDRRKYIDCQQRHAAIVSLVEKPSK' A
#
# COMPACT_ATOMS: atom_id res chain seq x y z
N MET A 1 -39.99 25.59 -5.47
CA MET A 1 -38.99 25.42 -4.40
C MET A 1 -38.58 23.95 -4.39
N GLY A 2 -37.33 23.64 -4.72
CA GLY A 2 -36.80 22.28 -4.61
C GLY A 2 -35.36 22.40 -4.11
N CYS A 3 -35.11 21.99 -2.87
CA CYS A 3 -33.76 21.95 -2.34
C CYS A 3 -33.01 20.82 -3.04
N GLN A 4 -32.01 21.15 -3.85
CA GLN A 4 -30.98 20.18 -4.21
C GLN A 4 -30.25 19.80 -2.92
N GLN A 5 -30.54 18.61 -2.39
CA GLN A 5 -29.76 18.05 -1.31
C GLN A 5 -28.35 17.79 -1.85
N SER A 6 -27.41 18.66 -1.49
CA SER A 6 -25.99 18.46 -1.76
C SER A 6 -25.55 17.27 -0.92
N ILE A 7 -25.55 16.08 -1.53
CA ILE A 7 -24.94 14.88 -0.95
C ILE A 7 -23.45 15.17 -0.90
N LYS A 8 -22.93 15.61 0.25
CA LYS A 8 -21.48 15.68 0.47
C LYS A 8 -20.95 14.26 0.27
N PRO A 9 -20.00 14.04 -0.67
CA PRO A 9 -19.34 12.74 -0.78
C PRO A 9 -18.75 12.40 0.58
N GLN A 10 -19.11 11.24 1.11
CA GLN A 10 -18.50 10.74 2.34
C GLN A 10 -17.00 10.59 2.05
N ALA A 11 -16.18 11.30 2.82
CA ALA A 11 -14.74 11.27 2.62
C ALA A 11 -14.23 9.83 2.82
N LEU A 12 -13.50 9.30 1.83
CA LEU A 12 -12.91 7.97 1.92
C LEU A 12 -11.94 7.91 3.11
N VAL A 13 -12.28 7.10 4.11
CA VAL A 13 -11.45 6.92 5.30
C VAL A 13 -10.43 5.81 5.03
N ILE A 14 -9.20 6.19 4.71
CA ILE A 14 -8.09 5.25 4.55
C ILE A 14 -7.49 4.90 5.94
N PRO A 15 -7.42 3.61 6.32
CA PRO A 15 -6.73 3.17 7.54
C PRO A 15 -5.26 3.59 7.61
N ALA A 16 -4.75 3.89 8.81
CA ALA A 16 -3.39 4.40 9.00
C ALA A 16 -2.28 3.44 8.50
N ASN A 17 -2.47 2.13 8.69
CA ASN A 17 -1.53 1.10 8.22
C ASN A 17 -1.40 1.06 6.68
N LEU A 18 -2.45 1.48 5.96
CA LEU A 18 -2.42 1.57 4.49
C LEU A 18 -1.80 2.89 4.00
N LYS A 19 -1.74 3.92 4.85
CA LYS A 19 -1.06 5.19 4.51
C LYS A 19 0.45 5.13 4.66
N GLN A 20 0.97 4.12 5.34
CA GLN A 20 2.41 3.94 5.48
C GLN A 20 3.03 3.69 4.11
N PRO A 21 4.18 4.32 3.78
CA PRO A 21 4.88 4.04 2.54
C PRO A 21 5.36 2.59 2.51
N CYS A 22 5.76 2.11 1.33
CA CYS A 22 6.44 0.83 1.23
C CYS A 22 7.85 0.96 1.85
N PRO A 23 8.33 -0.09 2.55
CA PRO A 23 9.60 -0.03 3.25
C PRO A 23 10.77 0.09 2.26
N ASP A 24 11.85 0.71 2.71
CA ASP A 24 13.09 0.77 1.93
C ASP A 24 13.67 -0.63 1.74
N LEU A 25 14.14 -0.88 0.52
CA LEU A 25 14.82 -2.13 0.17
C LEU A 25 16.28 -2.08 0.62
N LEU A 26 16.84 -3.24 0.91
CA LEU A 26 18.26 -3.30 1.27
C LEU A 26 19.11 -2.98 0.05
N LYS A 27 20.21 -2.27 0.27
CA LYS A 27 21.23 -2.09 -0.76
C LYS A 27 22.12 -3.32 -0.81
N LEU A 28 22.52 -3.68 -2.02
CA LEU A 28 23.61 -4.63 -2.25
C LEU A 28 24.92 -3.85 -2.11
N GLU A 29 25.63 -4.11 -1.02
CA GLU A 29 26.94 -3.53 -0.75
C GLU A 29 28.06 -4.38 -1.38
N SER A 30 27.78 -5.66 -1.66
CA SER A 30 28.67 -6.52 -2.42
C SER A 30 27.95 -7.53 -3.32
N GLY A 31 28.71 -8.10 -4.27
CA GLY A 31 28.26 -9.20 -5.13
C GLY A 31 28.40 -10.58 -4.50
N GLN A 32 28.67 -10.68 -3.20
CA GLN A 32 28.79 -11.98 -2.53
C GLN A 32 27.44 -12.71 -2.53
N GLY A 33 27.42 -13.96 -3.01
CA GLY A 33 26.17 -14.73 -3.14
C GLY A 33 25.38 -14.85 -1.84
N LYS A 34 26.05 -14.93 -0.68
CA LYS A 34 25.39 -14.94 0.64
C LYS A 34 24.65 -13.63 0.94
N GLU A 35 25.24 -12.50 0.58
CA GLU A 35 24.63 -11.19 0.76
C GLU A 35 23.45 -11.02 -0.19
N ILE A 36 23.65 -11.35 -1.48
CA ILE A 36 22.59 -11.33 -2.48
C ILE A 36 21.38 -12.14 -2.01
N LEU A 37 21.60 -13.37 -1.54
CA LEU A 37 20.51 -14.23 -1.08
C LEU A 37 19.77 -13.60 0.11
N ARG A 38 20.49 -12.99 1.05
CA ARG A 38 19.88 -12.32 2.21
C ARG A 38 19.04 -11.13 1.78
N VAL A 39 19.56 -10.26 0.91
CA VAL A 39 18.84 -9.09 0.37
C VAL A 39 17.58 -9.54 -0.35
N MET A 40 17.67 -10.52 -1.24
CA MET A 40 16.53 -11.01 -2.01
C MET A 40 15.42 -11.61 -1.13
N VAL A 41 15.77 -12.32 -0.06
CA VAL A 41 14.78 -12.86 0.90
C VAL A 41 14.08 -11.74 1.66
N ASP A 42 14.83 -10.72 2.09
CA ASP A 42 14.28 -9.56 2.81
C ASP A 42 13.36 -8.72 1.90
N ASP A 43 13.84 -8.40 0.70
CA ASP A 43 13.09 -7.65 -0.31
C ASP A 43 11.83 -8.37 -0.73
N ARG A 44 11.86 -9.71 -0.87
CA ARG A 44 10.66 -10.50 -1.16
C ARG A 44 9.60 -10.32 -0.07
N ARG A 45 9.97 -10.34 1.21
CA ARG A 45 9.02 -10.17 2.32
C ARG A 45 8.41 -8.77 2.30
N LYS A 46 9.25 -7.75 2.15
CA LYS A 46 8.85 -6.33 2.04
C LYS A 46 7.92 -6.08 0.86
N TYR A 47 8.22 -6.68 -0.29
CA TYR A 47 7.40 -6.58 -1.49
C TYR A 47 5.99 -7.14 -1.27
N ILE A 48 5.87 -8.34 -0.68
CA ILE A 48 4.57 -8.97 -0.45
C ILE A 48 3.71 -8.13 0.50
N ASP A 49 4.29 -7.58 1.58
CA ASP A 49 3.59 -6.67 2.49
C ASP A 49 3.08 -5.41 1.77
N CYS A 50 3.96 -4.75 1.00
CA CYS A 50 3.61 -3.58 0.19
C CYS A 50 2.49 -3.92 -0.82
N GLN A 51 2.57 -5.07 -1.48
CA GLN A 51 1.57 -5.54 -2.44
C GLN A 51 0.19 -5.75 -1.79
N GLN A 52 0.14 -6.33 -0.58
CA GLN A 52 -1.11 -6.52 0.15
C GLN A 52 -1.76 -5.20 0.55
N ARG A 53 -0.95 -4.23 1.04
CA ARG A 53 -1.45 -2.89 1.36
C ARG A 53 -1.97 -2.17 0.12
N HIS A 54 -1.26 -2.27 -1.00
CA HIS A 54 -1.70 -1.71 -2.27
C HIS A 54 -3.03 -2.29 -2.74
N ALA A 55 -3.18 -3.62 -2.72
CA ALA A 55 -4.44 -4.28 -3.07
C ALA A 55 -5.61 -3.84 -2.17
N ALA A 56 -5.36 -3.64 -0.86
CA ALA A 56 -6.37 -3.13 0.06
C ALA A 56 -6.78 -1.68 -0.28
N ILE A 57 -5.83 -0.81 -0.63
CA ILE A 57 -6.12 0.56 -1.07
C ILE A 57 -6.97 0.55 -2.34
N VAL A 58 -6.58 -0.23 -3.35
CA VAL A 58 -7.33 -0.35 -4.61
C VAL A 58 -8.76 -0.81 -4.32
N SER A 59 -8.95 -1.83 -3.48
CA SER A 59 -10.28 -2.30 -3.10
C SER A 59 -11.13 -1.25 -2.38
N LEU A 60 -10.51 -0.40 -1.54
CA LEU A 60 -11.21 0.70 -0.87
C LEU A 60 -11.63 1.81 -1.83
N VAL A 61 -10.79 2.12 -2.83
CA VAL A 61 -11.07 3.14 -3.84
C VAL A 61 -12.12 2.65 -4.86
N GLU A 62 -12.08 1.38 -5.24
CA GLU A 62 -13.00 0.78 -6.20
C GLU A 62 -14.37 0.42 -5.62
N LYS A 63 -14.46 0.18 -4.30
CA LYS A 63 -15.76 -0.03 -3.66
C LYS A 63 -16.54 1.29 -3.70
N PRO A 64 -17.69 1.36 -4.40
CA PRO A 64 -18.53 2.55 -4.36
C PRO A 64 -18.95 2.77 -2.90
N SER A 65 -18.69 3.97 -2.39
CA SER A 65 -19.18 4.40 -1.07
C SER A 65 -20.69 4.23 -1.09
N LYS A 66 -21.17 3.26 -0.30
CA LYS A 66 -22.60 2.91 -0.19
C LYS A 66 -23.34 3.98 0.59
#